data_AF-A0ABD0PYU5-F1
#
_entry.id   AF-A0ABD0PYU5-F1
#
_cell.length_a   1.000
_cell.length_b   1.000
_cell.length_c   1.000
_cell.angle_alpha   90.00
_cell.angle_beta   90.00
_cell.angle_gamma   90.00
#
_symmetry.space_group_name_H-M   'P 1'
#
loop_
_entity.id
_entity.type
_entity.pdbx_description
1 polymer ?
#
loop_
_entity_poly.entity_id
_entity_poly.type
_entity_poly.pdbx_seq_one_letter_code
_entity_poly.pdbx_strand_id
1 'polypeptide(L)'
;PGADVSLDDRAYLRQLVSSMDVSESHVFFYPRLLPLQKLDVESIDSEERLSRGGVYLLENGLNIFLWVGVNAQQELLQSIFGTPAFSQIDPNM
;
A
#
# COMPACT_ATOMS: atom_id res chain seq x y z
N PRO A 1 -23.41 -7.20 -6.91
CA PRO A 1 -22.07 -7.19 -6.27
C PRO A 1 -21.52 -5.75 -6.20
N GLY A 2 -21.63 -5.11 -5.03
CA GLY A 2 -21.27 -3.69 -4.85
C GLY A 2 -21.83 -3.09 -3.56
N ALA A 3 -22.01 -3.90 -2.52
CA ALA A 3 -22.69 -3.50 -1.29
C ALA A 3 -21.79 -2.71 -0.32
N ASP A 4 -20.46 -2.77 -0.49
CA ASP A 4 -19.49 -2.19 0.44
C ASP A 4 -18.93 -0.82 0.01
N VAL A 5 -19.39 -0.24 -1.10
CA VAL A 5 -18.93 1.07 -1.58
C VAL A 5 -20.09 2.05 -1.59
N SER A 6 -19.93 3.17 -0.90
CA SER A 6 -20.97 4.20 -0.82
C SER A 6 -21.24 4.84 -2.19
N LEU A 7 -22.41 5.43 -2.37
CA LEU A 7 -22.74 6.18 -3.60
C LEU A 7 -21.76 7.33 -3.82
N ASP A 8 -21.41 8.04 -2.74
CA ASP A 8 -20.51 9.19 -2.77
C ASP A 8 -19.10 8.78 -3.20
N ASP A 9 -18.56 7.67 -2.69
CA ASP A 9 -17.24 7.15 -3.10
C ASP A 9 -17.21 6.85 -4.60
N ARG A 10 -18.28 6.26 -5.13
CA ARG A 10 -18.38 5.94 -6.57
C ARG A 10 -18.46 7.20 -7.43
N ALA A 11 -19.25 8.18 -6.99
CA ALA A 11 -19.37 9.45 -7.69
C ALA A 11 -18.03 10.21 -7.68
N TYR A 12 -17.37 10.23 -6.51
CA TYR A 12 -16.06 10.82 -6.32
C TYR A 12 -15.00 10.18 -7.24
N LEU A 13 -14.85 8.85 -7.21
CA LEU A 13 -13.89 8.15 -8.06
C LEU A 13 -14.15 8.38 -9.55
N ARG A 14 -15.43 8.41 -9.97
CA ARG A 14 -15.79 8.68 -11.37
C ARG A 14 -15.38 10.08 -11.80
N GLN A 15 -15.65 11.07 -10.96
CA GLN A 15 -15.28 12.47 -11.24
C GLN A 15 -13.77 12.61 -11.31
N LEU A 16 -13.07 11.99 -10.36
CA LEU A 16 -11.62 12.06 -10.24
C LEU A 16 -10.91 11.45 -11.45
N VAL A 17 -11.31 10.25 -11.89
CA VAL A 17 -10.75 9.61 -13.09
C VAL A 17 -11.00 10.46 -14.35
N SER A 18 -12.10 11.20 -14.41
CA SER A 18 -12.39 12.07 -15.55
C SER A 18 -11.46 13.28 -15.64
N SER A 19 -10.77 13.63 -14.55
CA SER A 19 -9.83 14.76 -14.49
C SER A 19 -8.35 14.36 -14.44
N MET A 20 -8.03 13.07 -14.28
CA MET A 20 -6.65 12.58 -14.19
C MET A 20 -5.92 12.65 -15.54
N ASP A 21 -4.62 12.92 -15.49
CA ASP A 21 -3.76 12.76 -16.66
C ASP A 21 -3.41 11.28 -16.94
N VAL A 22 -2.66 11.02 -18.02
CA VAL A 22 -2.27 9.65 -18.40
C VAL A 22 -1.36 9.00 -17.35
N SER A 23 -0.50 9.78 -16.69
CA SER A 23 0.44 9.27 -15.69
C SER A 23 -0.27 8.90 -14.39
N GLU A 24 -1.19 9.76 -13.94
CA GLU A 24 -2.01 9.58 -12.75
C GLU A 24 -2.98 8.42 -12.93
N SER A 25 -3.67 8.35 -14.07
CA SER A 25 -4.59 7.25 -14.36
C SER A 25 -3.87 5.90 -14.42
N HIS A 26 -2.64 5.86 -14.94
CA HIS A 26 -1.83 4.63 -14.95
C HIS A 26 -1.58 4.11 -13.54
N VAL A 27 -1.12 4.96 -12.61
CA VAL A 27 -0.85 4.56 -11.21
C VAL A 27 -2.14 4.26 -10.45
N PHE A 28 -3.24 4.95 -10.78
CA PHE A 28 -4.54 4.69 -10.17
C PHE A 28 -5.11 3.32 -10.53
N PHE A 29 -5.01 2.92 -11.80
CA PHE A 29 -5.46 1.60 -12.26
C PHE A 29 -4.46 0.47 -11.98
N TYR A 30 -3.17 0.80 -11.93
CA TYR A 30 -2.10 -0.16 -11.65
C TYR A 30 -1.23 0.34 -10.47
N PRO A 31 -1.69 0.10 -9.22
CA PRO A 31 -0.97 0.50 -8.03
C PRO A 31 0.44 -0.10 -7.98
N ARG A 32 1.38 0.68 -7.46
CA ARG A 32 2.78 0.26 -7.34
C ARG A 32 3.00 -0.35 -5.96
N LEU A 33 3.55 -1.56 -5.92
CA LEU A 33 3.98 -2.23 -4.70
C LEU A 33 5.52 -2.20 -4.60
N LEU A 34 6.03 -1.53 -3.57
CA LEU A 34 7.45 -1.28 -3.35
C LEU A 34 7.93 -2.02 -2.10
N PRO A 35 8.95 -2.90 -2.18
CA PRO A 35 9.54 -3.53 -1.00
C PRO A 35 10.42 -2.53 -0.22
N LEU A 36 10.22 -2.39 1.10
CA LEU A 36 11.07 -1.51 1.92
C LEU A 36 12.39 -2.18 2.37
N GLN A 37 12.46 -3.51 2.29
CA GLN A 37 13.62 -4.29 2.78
C GLN A 37 14.76 -4.37 1.75
N LYS A 38 14.44 -4.18 0.46
CA LYS A 38 15.41 -4.03 -0.62
C LYS A 38 15.09 -2.68 -1.24
N LEU A 39 15.93 -1.67 -1.01
CA LEU A 39 15.83 -0.36 -1.67
C LEU A 39 16.09 -0.43 -3.19
N ASP A 40 15.95 -1.61 -3.79
CA ASP A 40 15.96 -1.80 -5.22
C ASP A 40 14.53 -1.52 -5.70
N VAL A 41 14.38 -0.39 -6.39
CA VAL A 41 13.10 0.23 -6.75
C VAL A 41 12.49 -0.47 -7.96
N GLU A 42 12.44 -1.80 -7.94
CA GLU A 42 11.68 -2.58 -8.92
C GLU A 42 10.27 -2.81 -8.35
N SER A 43 9.28 -2.23 -9.02
CA SER A 43 7.87 -2.43 -8.66
C SER A 43 7.51 -3.89 -8.84
N ILE A 44 6.87 -4.47 -7.82
CA ILE A 44 6.47 -5.88 -7.85
C ILE A 44 4.98 -5.97 -8.22
N ASP A 45 4.69 -6.62 -9.33
CA ASP A 45 3.36 -6.60 -9.94
C ASP A 45 2.33 -7.60 -9.35
N SER A 46 2.62 -8.29 -8.22
CA SER A 46 1.73 -9.36 -7.72
C SER A 46 1.79 -9.64 -6.22
N GLU A 47 0.62 -9.86 -5.61
CA GLU A 47 0.40 -10.29 -4.22
C GLU A 47 1.14 -11.60 -3.88
N GLU A 48 1.28 -12.52 -4.84
CA GLU A 48 1.97 -13.81 -4.69
C GLU A 48 3.46 -13.67 -4.32
N ARG A 49 4.01 -12.46 -4.41
CA ARG A 49 5.38 -12.13 -4.04
C ARG A 49 5.52 -11.47 -2.66
N LEU A 50 4.40 -11.30 -1.93
CA LEU A 50 4.42 -10.84 -0.54
C LEU A 50 5.00 -11.94 0.36
N SER A 51 6.22 -11.72 0.82
CA SER A 51 6.85 -12.57 1.83
C SER A 51 6.25 -12.28 3.19
N ARG A 52 5.99 -13.32 3.99
CA ARG A 52 5.41 -13.19 5.34
C ARG A 52 6.25 -12.36 6.32
N GLY A 53 7.51 -12.10 5.98
CA GLY A 53 8.44 -11.28 6.77
C GLY A 53 8.87 -9.99 6.08
N GLY A 54 8.24 -9.61 4.98
CA GLY A 54 8.52 -8.35 4.29
C GLY A 54 7.71 -7.18 4.83
N VAL A 55 8.12 -5.98 4.47
CA VAL A 55 7.32 -4.76 4.61
C VAL A 55 7.24 -4.11 3.24
N TYR A 56 6.04 -3.76 2.83
CA TYR A 56 5.75 -3.28 1.48
C TYR A 56 4.90 -2.02 1.52
N LEU A 57 5.21 -1.07 0.65
CA LEU A 57 4.43 0.13 0.42
C LEU A 57 3.59 -0.08 -0.84
N LEU A 58 2.28 0.07 -0.73
CA LEU A 58 1.36 0.07 -1.87
C LEU A 58 0.84 1.48 -2.08
N GLU A 59 1.03 2.03 -3.27
CA GLU A 59 0.49 3.35 -3.62
C GLU A 59 -0.32 3.31 -4.91
N ASN A 60 -1.44 4.03 -4.95
CA ASN A 60 -2.30 4.15 -6.14
C ASN A 60 -2.54 5.61 -6.57
N GLY A 61 -1.65 6.53 -6.16
CA GLY A 61 -1.78 7.96 -6.43
C GLY A 61 -2.75 8.71 -5.52
N LEU A 62 -3.67 8.02 -4.84
CA LEU A 62 -4.62 8.63 -3.89
C LEU A 62 -4.39 8.19 -2.45
N ASN A 63 -4.10 6.90 -2.27
CA ASN A 63 -3.90 6.27 -0.99
C ASN A 63 -2.53 5.61 -0.98
N ILE A 64 -1.93 5.59 0.20
CA ILE A 64 -0.70 4.87 0.50
C ILE A 64 -1.03 3.90 1.61
N PHE A 65 -0.77 2.62 1.37
CA PHE A 65 -0.93 1.55 2.35
C PHE A 65 0.44 0.99 2.69
N LEU A 66 0.70 0.83 3.98
CA LEU A 66 1.88 0.15 4.47
C LEU A 66 1.49 -1.24 4.95
N TRP A 67 1.92 -2.26 4.22
CA TRP A 67 1.74 -3.65 4.62
C TRP A 67 2.94 -4.12 5.43
N VAL A 68 2.67 -4.68 6.60
CA VAL A 68 3.70 -5.21 7.49
C VAL A 68 3.45 -6.70 7.70
N GLY A 69 4.41 -7.53 7.31
CA GLY A 69 4.35 -8.96 7.54
C GLY A 69 4.49 -9.31 9.02
N VAL A 70 3.76 -10.31 9.48
CA VAL A 70 3.80 -10.79 10.89
C VAL A 70 5.22 -11.19 11.32
N ASN A 71 6.04 -11.68 10.39
CA ASN A 71 7.42 -12.09 10.64
C ASN A 71 8.45 -11.04 10.19
N ALA A 72 8.05 -9.76 10.13
CA ALA A 72 8.96 -8.68 9.77
C ALA A 72 10.18 -8.59 10.71
N GLN A 73 11.34 -8.24 10.15
CA GLN A 73 12.57 -8.14 10.91
C GLN A 73 12.45 -7.06 11.99
N GLN A 74 12.80 -7.39 13.24
CA GLN A 74 12.69 -6.47 14.38
C GLN A 74 13.48 -5.18 14.16
N GLU A 75 14.65 -5.25 13.51
CA GLU A 75 15.47 -4.07 13.19
C GLU A 75 14.72 -3.07 12.30
N LEU A 76 13.94 -3.59 11.34
CA LEU A 76 13.15 -2.78 10.41
C LEU A 76 11.90 -2.22 11.11
N LEU A 77 11.25 -3.02 11.95
CA LEU A 77 10.13 -2.55 12.79
C LEU A 77 10.58 -1.44 13.75
N GLN A 78 11.72 -1.62 14.40
CA GLN A 78 12.29 -0.63 15.31
C GLN A 78 12.69 0.65 14.58
N SER A 79 13.21 0.54 13.35
CA SER A 79 13.63 1.70 12.57
C SER A 79 12.46 2.52 12.00
N ILE A 80 11.37 1.86 11.60
CA ILE A 80 10.20 2.51 10.98
C ILE A 80 9.16 2.91 12.02
N PHE A 81 8.77 2.01 12.91
CA PHE A 81 7.69 2.21 13.88
C PHE A 81 8.18 2.54 15.30
N GLY A 82 9.49 2.47 15.55
CA GLY A 82 10.04 2.68 16.89
C GLY A 82 9.75 1.54 17.87
N THR A 83 9.15 0.44 17.42
CA THR A 83 8.74 -0.70 18.25
C THR A 83 9.44 -1.99 17.80
N PRO A 84 9.84 -2.86 18.74
CA PRO A 84 10.57 -4.09 18.41
C PRO A 84 9.67 -5.22 17.91
N ALA A 85 8.34 -5.12 18.06
CA ALA A 85 7.42 -6.22 17.80
C ALA A 85 6.18 -5.79 17.01
N PHE A 86 5.73 -6.65 16.08
CA PHE A 86 4.53 -6.44 15.26
C PHE A 86 3.27 -6.17 16.08
N SER A 87 3.10 -6.84 17.23
CA SER A 87 1.93 -6.68 18.10
C SER A 87 1.82 -5.32 18.78
N GLN A 88 2.89 -4.51 18.76
CA GLN A 88 2.94 -3.19 19.37
C GLN A 88 2.66 -2.07 18.37
N ILE A 89 2.45 -2.42 17.09
CA ILE A 89 2.12 -1.44 16.04
C ILE A 89 0.64 -1.09 16.18
N ASP A 90 0.35 0.20 16.32
CA ASP A 90 -1.03 0.71 16.29
C ASP A 90 -1.48 0.84 14.83
N PRO A 91 -2.55 0.15 14.40
CA PRO A 91 -3.05 0.22 13.03
C PRO A 91 -3.83 1.51 12.70
N ASN A 92 -4.13 2.35 13.70
CA ASN A 92 -4.81 3.64 13.55
C ASN A 92 -3.88 4.84 13.75
N MET A 93 -2.56 4.63 13.76
CA MET A 93 -1.59 5.72 13.82
C MET A 93 -1.74 6.67 12.63
#